data_AF-A0A1Z8QQC3-F1
#
_entry.id   AF-A0A1Z8QQC3-F1
#
_cell.length_a   1.000
_cell.length_b   1.000
_cell.length_c   1.000
_cell.angle_alpha   90.00
_cell.angle_beta   90.00
_cell.angle_gamma   90.00
#
_symmetry.space_group_name_H-M   'P 1'
#
loop_
_entity.id
_entity.type
_entity.pdbx_description
1 polymer ?
#
loop_
_entity_poly.entity_id
_entity_poly.type
_entity_poly.pdbx_seq_one_letter_code
_entity_poly.pdbx_strand_id
1 'polypeptide(L)'
;MNSNIVSQGCQAAKQIQEILEFEFDALKKQDLEKFDSLQEKKTSLINFIDSLNVPPFKKENTSDVWLPLREIIQDCQNLHRRNEILITRKLDSIRSALNTLSGENENSTSVEMYDRLGKIAQKRNKKGFLEA
;
A
#
# COMPACT_ATOMS: atom_id res chain seq x y z
N MET A 1 -25.41 13.93 18.62
CA MET A 1 -23.93 14.09 18.64
C MET A 1 -23.24 13.25 17.57
N ASN A 2 -23.54 11.95 17.44
CA ASN A 2 -22.88 11.06 16.46
C ASN A 2 -22.96 11.53 15.00
N SER A 3 -24.07 12.14 14.57
CA SER A 3 -24.24 12.62 13.19
C SER A 3 -23.24 13.73 12.79
N ASN A 4 -22.85 14.62 13.72
CA ASN A 4 -21.86 15.67 13.43
C ASN A 4 -20.46 15.06 13.27
N ILE A 5 -20.08 14.15 14.16
CA ILE A 5 -18.79 13.46 14.11
C ILE A 5 -18.64 12.66 12.82
N VAL A 6 -19.69 11.91 12.43
CA VAL A 6 -19.71 11.17 11.16
C VAL A 6 -19.60 12.13 9.98
N SER A 7 -20.32 13.26 10.01
CA SER A 7 -20.22 14.28 8.94
C SER A 7 -18.81 14.85 8.81
N GLN A 8 -18.14 15.16 9.93
CA GLN A 8 -16.76 15.65 9.94
C GLN A 8 -15.78 14.59 9.41
N GLY A 9 -15.93 13.34 9.83
CA GLY A 9 -15.16 12.21 9.29
C GLY A 9 -15.34 12.06 7.79
N CYS A 10 -16.58 12.12 7.29
CA CYS A 10 -16.89 12.06 5.87
C CYS A 10 -16.27 13.21 5.09
N GLN A 11 -16.27 14.43 5.65
CA GLN A 11 -15.64 15.59 5.02
C GLN A 11 -14.12 15.41 4.93
N ALA A 12 -13.47 14.96 6.01
CA ALA A 12 -12.04 14.67 6.02
C ALA A 12 -11.69 13.56 5.01
N ALA A 13 -12.50 12.50 4.94
CA ALA A 13 -12.30 11.41 3.99
C ALA A 13 -12.44 11.88 2.52
N LYS A 14 -13.39 12.78 2.21
CA LYS A 14 -13.51 13.40 0.89
C LYS A 14 -12.29 14.26 0.53
N GLN A 15 -11.75 15.01 1.50
CA GLN A 15 -10.51 15.76 1.29
C GLN A 15 -9.33 14.83 1.00
N ILE A 16 -9.27 13.65 1.64
CA ILE A 16 -8.27 12.62 1.30
C ILE A 16 -8.46 12.13 -0.15
N GLN A 17 -9.69 11.91 -0.61
CA GLN A 17 -9.95 11.53 -2.01
C GLN A 17 -9.39 12.56 -3.00
N GLU A 18 -9.65 13.85 -2.76
CA GLU A 18 -9.11 14.94 -3.59
C GLU A 18 -7.58 14.97 -3.57
N ILE A 19 -6.96 14.79 -2.39
CA ILE A 19 -5.50 14.71 -2.27
C ILE A 19 -4.95 13.54 -3.07
N LEU A 20 -5.59 12.36 -3.02
CA LEU A 20 -5.14 11.18 -3.77
C LEU A 20 -5.22 11.38 -5.29
N GLU A 21 -6.20 12.14 -5.77
CA GLU A 21 -6.27 12.56 -7.19
C GLU A 21 -5.14 13.55 -7.54
N PHE A 22 -4.88 14.55 -6.69
CA PHE A 22 -3.76 15.47 -6.91
C PHE A 22 -2.39 14.78 -6.84
N GLU A 23 -2.22 13.81 -5.95
CA GLU A 23 -1.05 12.95 -5.88
C GLU A 23 -0.88 12.17 -7.20
N PHE A 24 -1.96 11.59 -7.72
CA PHE A 24 -1.92 10.86 -8.99
C PHE A 24 -1.43 11.75 -10.14
N ASP A 25 -1.94 12.97 -10.23
CA ASP A 25 -1.52 13.94 -11.23
C ASP A 25 -0.08 14.40 -11.06
N ALA A 26 0.35 14.65 -9.83
CA ALA A 26 1.74 15.00 -9.51
C ALA A 26 2.69 13.85 -9.91
N LEU A 27 2.34 12.61 -9.55
CA LEU A 27 3.07 11.41 -9.93
C LEU A 27 3.15 11.26 -11.45
N LYS A 28 2.07 11.48 -12.19
CA LYS A 28 2.09 11.45 -13.66
C LYS A 28 3.10 12.44 -14.22
N LYS A 29 3.09 13.68 -13.71
CA LYS A 29 3.96 14.79 -14.12
C LYS A 29 5.38 14.73 -13.57
N GLN A 30 5.70 13.73 -12.72
CA GLN A 30 6.98 13.64 -12.00
C GLN A 30 7.27 14.84 -11.08
N ASP A 31 6.21 15.50 -10.61
CA ASP A 31 6.29 16.61 -9.66
C ASP A 31 6.35 16.06 -8.22
N LEU A 32 7.55 15.63 -7.82
CA LEU A 32 7.76 14.97 -6.52
C LEU A 32 7.65 15.94 -5.34
N GLU A 33 8.05 17.21 -5.51
CA GLU A 33 7.90 18.24 -4.48
C GLU A 33 6.42 18.46 -4.13
N LYS A 34 5.56 18.56 -5.16
CA LYS A 34 4.12 18.63 -4.92
C LYS A 34 3.59 17.37 -4.26
N PHE A 35 4.01 16.18 -4.70
CA PHE A 35 3.59 14.92 -4.10
C PHE A 35 3.95 14.84 -2.61
N ASP A 36 5.17 15.25 -2.24
CA ASP A 36 5.64 15.25 -0.85
C ASP A 36 4.88 16.27 0.01
N SER A 37 4.64 17.48 -0.52
CA SER A 37 3.84 18.50 0.19
C SER A 37 2.40 18.04 0.49
N LEU A 38 1.85 17.13 -0.33
CA LEU A 38 0.52 16.56 -0.13
C LEU A 38 0.50 15.48 0.97
N GLN A 39 1.64 14.82 1.24
CA GLN A 39 1.73 13.77 2.28
C GLN A 39 1.45 14.32 3.68
N GLU A 40 1.93 15.52 4.01
CA GLU A 40 1.70 16.14 5.32
C GLU A 40 0.21 16.38 5.58
N LYS A 41 -0.50 16.91 4.58
CA LYS A 41 -1.94 17.16 4.63
C LYS A 41 -2.72 15.85 4.75
N LYS A 42 -2.39 14.85 3.94
CA LYS A 42 -3.02 13.52 3.99
C LYS A 42 -2.84 12.88 5.37
N THR A 43 -1.63 12.92 5.92
CA THR A 43 -1.30 12.34 7.23
C THR A 43 -2.10 13.02 8.34
N SER A 44 -2.21 14.34 8.30
CA SER A 44 -3.00 15.11 9.27
C SER A 44 -4.48 14.71 9.25
N LEU A 45 -5.06 14.51 8.05
CA LEU A 45 -6.46 14.07 7.90
C LEU A 45 -6.67 12.61 8.32
N ILE A 46 -5.70 11.72 8.04
CA ILE A 46 -5.76 10.32 8.50
C ILE A 46 -5.74 10.27 10.03
N ASN A 47 -4.83 11.01 10.67
CA ASN A 47 -4.76 11.09 12.13
C ASN A 47 -6.06 11.66 12.73
N PHE A 48 -6.69 12.63 12.06
CA PHE A 48 -8.00 13.12 12.46
C PHE A 48 -9.06 12.02 12.40
N ILE A 49 -9.15 11.27 11.30
CA ILE A 49 -10.11 10.16 11.17
C ILE A 49 -9.85 9.07 12.21
N ASP A 50 -8.58 8.74 12.47
CA ASP A 50 -8.18 7.77 13.50
C ASP A 50 -8.64 8.22 14.90
N SER A 51 -8.51 9.51 15.20
CA SER A 51 -8.97 10.09 16.48
C SER A 51 -10.48 9.96 16.72
N LEU A 52 -11.27 9.75 15.66
CA LEU A 52 -12.72 9.50 15.78
C LEU A 52 -13.04 8.14 16.42
N ASN A 53 -12.03 7.27 16.59
CA ASN A 53 -12.15 5.95 17.24
C ASN A 53 -13.32 5.13 16.69
N VAL A 54 -13.41 5.07 15.36
CA VAL A 54 -14.50 4.38 14.65
C VAL A 54 -14.48 2.89 15.04
N PRO A 55 -15.58 2.34 15.58
CA PRO A 55 -15.61 0.94 15.99
C PRO A 55 -15.42 0.00 14.77
N PRO A 56 -14.93 -1.23 14.97
CA PRO A 56 -14.82 -2.19 13.89
C PRO A 56 -16.19 -2.52 13.30
N PHE A 57 -16.26 -2.71 11.99
CA PHE A 57 -17.50 -3.07 11.30
C PHE A 57 -18.00 -4.45 11.77
N LYS A 58 -19.28 -4.53 12.15
CA LYS A 58 -19.95 -5.78 12.51
C LYS A 58 -21.10 -6.04 11.54
N LYS A 59 -21.02 -7.15 10.79
CA LYS A 59 -22.02 -7.53 9.76
C LYS A 59 -23.45 -7.67 10.28
N GLU A 60 -23.61 -7.88 11.58
CA GLU A 60 -24.87 -8.13 12.26
C GLU A 60 -25.68 -6.85 12.52
N ASN A 61 -25.05 -5.67 12.40
CA ASN A 61 -25.70 -4.38 12.62
C ASN A 61 -26.16 -3.76 11.29
N THR A 62 -27.46 -3.82 11.03
CA THR A 62 -28.11 -3.17 9.87
C THR A 62 -28.16 -1.65 9.97
N SER A 63 -27.78 -1.06 11.11
CA SER A 63 -27.78 0.39 11.36
C SER A 63 -26.40 0.91 11.76
N ASP A 64 -25.37 0.64 10.96
CA ASP A 64 -24.04 1.24 11.16
C ASP A 64 -24.05 2.72 10.72
N VAL A 65 -24.04 3.63 11.69
CA VAL A 65 -24.00 5.08 11.46
C VAL A 65 -22.72 5.52 10.72
N TRP A 66 -21.65 4.71 10.78
CA TRP A 66 -20.38 4.98 10.11
C TRP A 66 -20.31 4.46 8.68
N LEU A 67 -21.36 3.79 8.19
CA LEU A 67 -21.37 3.21 6.84
C LEU A 67 -20.95 4.20 5.75
N PRO A 68 -21.45 5.46 5.70
CA PRO A 68 -21.02 6.42 4.67
C PRO A 68 -19.52 6.76 4.73
N LEU A 69 -18.94 6.84 5.93
CA LEU A 69 -17.51 7.09 6.09
C LEU A 69 -16.69 5.89 5.56
N ARG A 70 -17.14 4.67 5.87
CA ARG A 70 -16.46 3.45 5.42
C ARG A 70 -16.46 3.31 3.90
N GLU A 71 -17.55 3.67 3.24
CA GLU A 71 -17.64 3.68 1.77
C GLU A 71 -16.61 4.64 1.16
N ILE A 72 -16.51 5.87 1.68
CA ILE A 72 -15.53 6.86 1.20
C ILE A 72 -14.09 6.38 1.44
N ILE A 73 -13.82 5.77 2.60
CA ILE A 73 -12.49 5.20 2.91
C ILE A 73 -12.15 4.05 1.95
N GLN A 74 -13.12 3.20 1.59
CA GLN A 74 -12.91 2.12 0.63
C GLN A 74 -12.50 2.68 -0.74
N ASP A 75 -13.12 3.78 -1.17
CA ASP A 75 -12.73 4.49 -2.38
C ASP A 75 -11.33 5.13 -2.26
N CYS A 76 -11.00 5.74 -1.12
CA CYS A 76 -9.65 6.23 -0.85
C CYS A 76 -8.60 5.13 -0.98
N GLN A 77 -8.87 3.91 -0.49
CA GLN A 77 -7.94 2.78 -0.63
C GLN A 77 -7.73 2.40 -2.10
N ASN A 78 -8.79 2.41 -2.91
CA ASN A 78 -8.69 2.14 -4.34
C ASN A 78 -7.85 3.21 -5.07
N LEU A 79 -8.08 4.49 -4.76
CA LEU A 79 -7.29 5.60 -5.30
C LEU A 79 -5.83 5.53 -4.87
N HIS A 80 -5.55 5.20 -3.60
CA HIS A 80 -4.20 5.05 -3.11
C HIS A 80 -3.46 3.88 -3.79
N ARG A 81 -4.13 2.75 -3.96
CA ARG A 81 -3.58 1.59 -4.69
C ARG A 81 -3.23 1.96 -6.14
N ARG A 82 -4.05 2.78 -6.80
CA ARG A 82 -3.76 3.30 -8.15
C ARG A 82 -2.46 4.11 -8.18
N ASN A 83 -2.22 4.94 -7.15
CA ASN A 83 -0.99 5.73 -7.03
C ASN A 83 0.24 4.83 -6.79
N GLU A 84 0.12 3.83 -5.92
CA GLU A 84 1.17 2.85 -5.63
C GLU A 84 1.60 2.09 -6.90
N ILE A 85 0.64 1.61 -7.70
CA ILE A 85 0.92 0.92 -8.96
C ILE A 85 1.69 1.83 -9.92
N LEU A 86 1.32 3.11 -10.00
CA LEU A 86 1.98 4.07 -10.87
C LEU A 86 3.45 4.31 -10.46
N ILE A 87 3.70 4.55 -9.17
CA ILE A 87 5.06 4.72 -8.63
C ILE A 87 5.91 3.48 -8.90
N THR A 88 5.36 2.31 -8.59
CA THR A 88 6.07 1.02 -8.75
C THR A 88 6.49 0.79 -10.19
N ARG A 89 5.58 0.98 -11.16
CA ARG A 89 5.90 0.84 -12.59
C ARG A 89 6.99 1.82 -13.06
N LYS A 90 6.98 3.06 -12.55
CA LYS A 90 8.03 4.04 -12.86
C LYS A 90 9.38 3.60 -12.30
N LEU A 91 9.42 3.12 -11.06
CA LEU A 91 10.64 2.60 -10.45
C LEU A 91 11.18 1.37 -11.20
N ASP A 92 10.31 0.45 -11.59
CA ASP A 92 10.72 -0.76 -12.34
C ASP A 92 11.31 -0.41 -13.72
N SER A 93 10.74 0.59 -14.38
CA SER A 93 11.28 1.09 -15.65
C SER A 93 12.69 1.69 -15.48
N ILE A 94 12.91 2.46 -14.41
CA ILE A 94 14.23 3.04 -14.08
C ILE A 94 15.24 1.93 -13.74
N ARG A 95 14.85 0.96 -12.90
CA ARG A 95 15.69 -0.18 -12.55
C ARG A 95 16.09 -0.98 -13.79
N SER A 96 15.13 -1.27 -14.68
CA SER A 96 15.40 -1.99 -15.92
C SER A 96 16.38 -1.24 -16.83
N ALA A 97 16.23 0.09 -16.95
CA ALA A 97 17.13 0.92 -17.74
C ALA A 97 18.55 0.92 -17.13
N LEU A 98 18.68 1.06 -15.81
CA LEU A 98 19.96 0.98 -15.12
C LEU A 98 20.63 -0.39 -15.29
N ASN A 99 19.91 -1.49 -15.13
CA ASN A 99 20.45 -2.84 -15.32
C ASN A 99 20.98 -3.05 -16.75
N THR A 100 20.28 -2.51 -17.75
CA THR A 100 20.72 -2.57 -19.15
C THR A 100 22.00 -1.77 -19.37
N LEU A 101 22.14 -0.61 -18.72
CA LEU A 101 23.34 0.23 -18.82
C LEU A 101 24.53 -0.31 -18.02
N SER A 102 24.29 -0.95 -16.88
CA SER A 102 25.33 -1.53 -16.03
C SER A 102 25.96 -2.79 -16.62
N GLY A 103 25.41 -3.34 -17.71
CA GLY A 103 25.96 -4.52 -18.36
C GLY A 103 25.83 -5.80 -17.53
N GLU A 104 25.00 -5.81 -16.48
CA GLU A 104 24.63 -7.00 -15.71
C GLU A 104 23.67 -7.88 -16.52
N ASN A 105 24.14 -8.37 -17.67
CA ASN A 105 23.62 -9.57 -18.28
C ASN A 105 24.43 -10.76 -17.77
N GLU A 106 23.71 -11.76 -17.26
CA GLU A 106 24.16 -13.13 -17.01
C GLU A 106 25.09 -13.35 -15.78
N ASN A 107 24.51 -13.49 -14.57
CA ASN A 107 24.76 -14.66 -13.69
C ASN A 107 24.18 -14.64 -12.26
N SER A 108 23.45 -13.64 -11.80
CA SER A 108 22.99 -13.62 -10.38
C SER A 108 21.49 -13.81 -10.16
N THR A 109 20.65 -13.80 -11.19
CA THR A 109 19.17 -13.84 -11.02
C THR A 109 18.58 -15.25 -10.90
N SER A 110 19.39 -16.31 -11.06
CA SER A 110 18.89 -17.70 -10.98
C SER A 110 18.93 -18.30 -9.57
N VAL A 111 19.59 -17.67 -8.59
CA VAL A 111 19.82 -18.27 -7.26
C VAL A 111 18.92 -17.69 -6.14
N GLU A 112 18.33 -16.51 -6.30
CA GLU A 112 17.54 -15.88 -5.22
C GLU A 112 16.01 -16.02 -5.37
N MET A 113 15.52 -16.71 -6.42
CA MET A 113 14.09 -16.93 -6.63
C MET A 113 13.54 -18.20 -5.93
N TYR A 114 14.28 -18.79 -5.00
CA TYR A 114 13.85 -20.01 -4.27
C TYR A 114 14.02 -19.99 -2.74
N ASP A 115 14.02 -18.82 -2.08
CA ASP A 115 14.01 -18.80 -0.59
C ASP A 115 12.92 -17.91 0.05
N ARG A 116 11.82 -17.65 -0.67
CA ARG A 116 10.61 -17.05 -0.05
C ARG A 116 9.41 -17.99 -0.04
N LEU A 117 9.64 -19.23 0.38
CA LEU A 117 8.62 -20.09 0.97
C LEU A 117 9.25 -20.81 2.15
N GLY A 118 9.06 -20.23 3.32
CA GLY A 118 9.60 -20.75 4.56
C GLY A 118 9.30 -22.23 4.77
N LYS A 119 10.28 -22.89 5.39
CA LYS A 119 10.35 -24.26 5.94
C LYS A 119 11.10 -25.26 5.08
N ILE A 120 12.41 -25.38 5.33
CA ILE A 120 12.98 -26.67 5.73
C ILE A 120 13.95 -26.44 6.89
N ALA A 121 13.40 -26.30 8.09
CA ALA A 121 14.05 -26.88 9.25
C ALA A 121 13.89 -28.39 9.13
N GLN A 122 15.00 -29.13 8.95
CA GLN A 122 15.29 -30.42 9.58
C GLN A 122 16.64 -30.92 9.06
N LYS A 123 17.67 -30.41 9.74
CA LYS A 123 18.94 -31.10 9.95
C LYS A 123 18.63 -32.49 10.52
N ARG A 124 18.82 -33.57 9.76
CA ARG A 124 19.02 -34.90 10.36
C ARG A 124 19.90 -35.80 9.49
N ASN A 125 21.13 -35.91 9.96
CA ASN A 125 22.09 -36.95 9.65
C ASN A 125 21.44 -38.35 9.57
N LYS A 126 21.71 -39.11 8.50
CA LYS A 126 22.31 -40.44 8.65
C LYS A 126 22.92 -40.95 7.35
N LYS A 127 24.24 -40.85 7.32
CA LYS A 127 25.19 -41.71 6.63
C LYS A 127 24.91 -43.19 6.97
N GLY A 128 24.93 -44.07 5.97
CA GLY A 128 24.81 -45.51 6.19
C GLY A 128 24.58 -46.29 4.89
N PHE A 129 25.63 -46.36 4.07
CA PHE A 129 25.83 -47.42 3.07
C PHE A 129 25.69 -48.80 3.74
N LEU A 130 24.96 -49.72 3.12
CA LEU A 130 25.14 -51.16 3.26
C LEU A 130 25.10 -51.75 1.85
N GLU A 131 26.28 -51.97 1.29
CA GLU A 131 26.56 -53.06 0.34
C GLU A 131 26.86 -54.32 1.17
N ALA A 132 26.12 -55.40 0.91
CA ALA A 132 26.53 -56.81 0.96
C ALA A 132 25.30 -57.69 0.64
#